data_AF-A0AAE1PR72-F1
#
_entry.id   AF-A0AAE1PR72-F1
#
_cell.length_a   1.000
_cell.length_b   1.000
_cell.length_c   1.000
_cell.angle_alpha   90.00
_cell.angle_beta   90.00
_cell.angle_gamma   90.00
#
_symmetry.space_group_name_H-M   'P 1'
#
loop_
_entity.id
_entity.type
_entity.pdbx_description
1 polymer ?
#
loop_
_entity_poly.entity_id
_entity_poly.type
_entity_poly.pdbx_seq_one_letter_code
_entity_poly.pdbx_strand_id
1 'polypeptide(L)'
;MYAQPLYHTLYETFELVDELFDIGFHYHAAVTQLWAIIAVDFADSKVLPFSLVEYSSYVADAHTDFLQHYGDLIATRNISMEYFGEAIDQFSQATANFSSNLPSEDLAGSVLSTFLHTHT
;
A
#
# COMPACT_ATOMS: atom_id res chain seq x y z
N MET A 1 -5.41 14.58 12.50
CA MET A 1 -4.30 14.86 11.59
C MET A 1 -4.04 16.36 11.64
N TYR A 2 -2.98 16.78 12.33
CA TYR A 2 -2.59 18.18 12.37
C TYR A 2 -1.53 18.39 11.29
N ALA A 3 -1.76 19.34 10.39
CA ALA A 3 -0.75 19.75 9.42
C ALA A 3 0.47 20.36 10.15
N GLN A 4 1.64 20.36 9.51
CA GLN A 4 2.84 21.00 10.06
C GLN A 4 2.52 22.47 10.40
N PRO A 5 2.88 23.02 11.58
CA PRO A 5 2.42 24.34 12.02
C PRO A 5 2.74 25.50 11.07
N LEU A 6 3.75 25.34 10.20
CA LEU A 6 4.20 26.35 9.24
C LEU A 6 3.73 26.08 7.81
N TYR A 7 2.90 25.05 7.59
CA TYR A 7 2.37 24.68 6.28
C TYR A 7 1.63 25.85 5.62
N HIS A 8 1.92 26.11 4.34
CA HIS A 8 1.37 27.24 3.58
C HIS A 8 1.57 28.61 4.23
N THR A 9 2.62 28.78 5.05
CA THR A 9 3.02 30.08 5.58
C THR A 9 4.30 30.57 4.91
N LEU A 10 4.64 31.84 5.09
CA LEU A 10 5.92 32.41 4.66
C LEU A 10 7.13 31.80 5.40
N TYR A 11 6.89 31.01 6.44
CA TYR A 11 7.92 30.38 7.27
C TYR A 11 8.27 28.96 6.81
N GLU A 12 7.64 28.44 5.74
CA GLU A 12 8.06 27.21 5.08
C GLU A 12 9.31 27.49 4.22
N THR A 13 10.44 27.73 4.89
CA THR A 13 11.72 28.11 4.25
C THR A 13 12.72 26.96 4.23
N PHE A 14 13.85 27.16 3.56
CA PHE A 14 14.94 26.19 3.55
C PHE A 14 15.53 25.99 4.95
N GLU A 15 15.72 27.07 5.70
CA GLU A 15 16.31 27.06 7.06
C GLU A 15 15.44 26.25 8.03
N LEU A 16 14.12 26.28 7.86
CA LEU A 16 13.22 25.41 8.64
C LEU A 16 13.60 23.92 8.48
N VAL A 17 13.92 23.51 7.25
CA VAL A 17 14.28 22.13 6.96
C VAL A 17 15.69 21.82 7.45
N ASP A 18 16.65 22.68 7.11
CA ASP A 18 18.08 22.49 7.40
C ASP A 18 18.41 22.57 8.90
N GLU A 19 17.70 23.42 9.65
CA GLU A 19 18.00 23.67 11.07
C GLU A 19 17.09 22.93 12.05
N LEU A 20 15.89 22.51 11.62
CA LEU A 20 14.89 21.94 12.54
C LEU A 20 14.30 20.60 12.10
N PHE A 21 13.94 20.41 10.83
CA PHE A 21 13.20 19.18 10.43
C PHE A 21 14.10 18.03 10.03
N ASP A 22 15.15 18.29 9.25
CA ASP A 22 16.05 17.27 8.73
C ASP A 22 17.48 17.79 8.67
N ILE A 23 18.04 18.05 9.85
CA ILE A 23 19.41 18.52 10.01
C ILE A 23 20.36 17.51 9.36
N GLY A 24 21.08 17.94 8.31
CA GLY A 24 21.96 17.07 7.53
C GLY A 24 21.25 16.24 6.44
N PHE A 25 19.96 16.47 6.20
CA PHE A 25 19.16 15.88 5.11
C PHE A 25 19.10 14.34 5.10
N HIS A 26 19.18 13.71 6.28
CA HIS A 26 19.20 12.25 6.41
C HIS A 26 17.85 11.62 6.03
N TYR A 27 16.73 12.22 6.45
CA TYR A 27 15.40 11.71 6.11
C TYR A 27 15.08 11.91 4.63
N HIS A 28 15.43 13.06 4.06
CA HIS A 28 15.31 13.31 2.62
C HIS A 28 16.13 12.31 1.81
N ALA A 29 17.38 12.03 2.23
CA ALA A 29 18.22 11.03 1.57
C ALA A 29 17.60 9.62 1.66
N ALA A 30 17.14 9.20 2.84
CA ALA A 30 16.50 7.90 3.04
C ALA A 30 15.21 7.75 2.21
N VAL A 31 14.35 8.77 2.19
CA VAL A 31 13.12 8.78 1.38
C VAL A 31 13.45 8.76 -0.10
N THR A 32 14.46 9.53 -0.54
CA THR A 32 14.92 9.50 -1.93
C THR A 32 15.43 8.11 -2.33
N GLN A 33 16.20 7.46 -1.46
CA GLN A 33 16.67 6.10 -1.69
C GLN A 33 15.51 5.11 -1.81
N LEU A 34 14.53 5.18 -0.90
CA LEU A 34 13.33 4.35 -0.95
C LEU A 34 12.58 4.54 -2.28
N TRP A 35 12.32 5.79 -2.68
CA TRP A 35 11.65 6.10 -3.95
C TRP A 35 12.44 5.62 -5.16
N ALA A 36 13.76 5.77 -5.16
CA ALA A 36 14.61 5.31 -6.25
C ALA A 36 14.53 3.78 -6.40
N ILE A 37 14.57 3.04 -5.29
CA ILE A 37 14.44 1.58 -5.31
C ILE A 37 13.07 1.17 -5.85
N ILE A 38 11.99 1.77 -5.36
CA ILE A 38 10.62 1.50 -5.86
C ILE A 38 10.53 1.81 -7.36
N ALA A 39 11.07 2.94 -7.81
CA ALA A 39 11.01 3.35 -9.21
C ALA A 39 11.77 2.38 -10.13
N VAL A 40 12.97 1.95 -9.72
CA VAL A 40 13.77 0.97 -10.47
C VAL A 40 13.06 -0.37 -10.52
N ASP A 41 12.54 -0.86 -9.40
CA ASP A 41 11.81 -2.12 -9.37
C ASP A 41 10.60 -2.09 -10.31
N PHE A 42 9.85 -0.99 -10.33
CA PHE A 42 8.71 -0.85 -11.24
C PHE A 42 9.11 -0.71 -12.71
N ALA A 43 10.21 -0.02 -13.00
CA ALA A 43 10.68 0.21 -14.36
C ALA A 43 11.26 -1.06 -15.00
N ASP A 44 11.97 -1.87 -14.21
CA ASP A 44 12.67 -3.07 -14.69
C ASP A 44 11.83 -4.36 -14.56
N SER A 45 10.73 -4.32 -13.79
CA SER A 45 9.79 -5.42 -13.65
C SER A 45 9.12 -5.79 -14.97
N LYS A 46 9.33 -7.04 -15.44
CA LYS A 46 8.54 -7.64 -16.52
C LYS A 46 7.10 -7.89 -16.10
N VAL A 47 6.90 -8.28 -14.84
CA VAL A 47 5.61 -8.38 -14.17
C VAL A 47 5.61 -7.41 -13.00
N LEU A 48 4.56 -6.60 -12.90
CA LEU A 48 4.44 -5.60 -11.85
C LEU A 48 4.41 -6.27 -10.47
N PRO A 49 5.14 -5.74 -9.47
CA PRO A 49 5.26 -6.34 -8.15
C PRO A 49 4.02 -6.03 -7.27
N PHE A 50 2.82 -6.26 -7.80
CA PHE A 50 1.56 -6.10 -7.07
C PHE A 50 1.05 -7.43 -6.55
N SER A 51 0.61 -7.43 -5.29
CA SER A 51 -0.10 -8.56 -4.69
C SER A 51 -1.61 -8.34 -4.77
N LEU A 52 -2.27 -8.95 -5.76
CA LEU A 52 -3.73 -8.93 -5.84
C LEU A 52 -4.38 -9.72 -4.70
N VAL A 53 -3.66 -10.69 -4.13
CA VAL A 53 -4.11 -11.47 -2.97
C VAL A 53 -4.23 -10.57 -1.75
N GLU A 54 -3.23 -9.72 -1.49
CA GLU A 54 -3.29 -8.73 -0.41
C GLU A 54 -4.47 -7.77 -0.60
N TYR A 55 -4.73 -7.34 -1.84
CA TYR A 55 -5.89 -6.49 -2.11
C TYR A 55 -7.22 -7.20 -1.85
N SER A 56 -7.36 -8.48 -2.22
CA SER A 56 -8.56 -9.25 -1.88
C SER A 56 -8.75 -9.41 -0.36
N SER A 57 -7.66 -9.64 0.39
CA SER A 57 -7.72 -9.68 1.86
C SER A 57 -8.17 -8.36 2.45
N TYR A 58 -7.61 -7.24 1.98
CA TYR A 58 -8.03 -5.90 2.42
C TYR A 58 -9.52 -5.65 2.21
N VAL A 59 -10.08 -6.03 1.06
CA VAL A 59 -11.51 -5.86 0.77
C VAL A 59 -12.37 -6.73 1.69
N ALA A 60 -11.96 -7.96 1.97
CA ALA A 60 -12.66 -8.86 2.89
C ALA A 60 -12.67 -8.32 4.33
N ASP A 61 -11.53 -7.79 4.79
CA ASP A 61 -11.40 -7.17 6.11
C ASP A 61 -12.25 -5.90 6.19
N ALA A 62 -12.19 -5.03 5.17
CA ALA A 62 -13.01 -3.82 5.09
C ALA A 62 -14.52 -4.13 5.08
N HIS A 63 -14.94 -5.21 4.44
CA HIS A 63 -16.33 -5.68 4.49
C HIS A 63 -16.73 -6.14 5.88
N THR A 64 -15.84 -6.88 6.56
CA THR A 64 -16.05 -7.31 7.95
C THR A 64 -16.21 -6.11 8.88
N ASP A 65 -15.29 -5.15 8.80
CA ASP A 65 -15.32 -3.92 9.59
C ASP A 65 -16.57 -3.09 9.31
N PHE A 66 -16.98 -3.02 8.05
CA PHE A 66 -18.19 -2.32 7.64
C PHE A 66 -19.45 -2.96 8.25
N LEU A 67 -19.58 -4.29 8.20
CA LEU A 67 -20.69 -4.99 8.83
C LEU A 67 -20.65 -4.91 10.36
N GLN A 68 -19.46 -4.89 10.96
CA GLN A 68 -19.32 -4.68 12.41
C GLN A 68 -19.87 -3.32 12.83
N HIS A 69 -19.67 -2.27 12.03
CA HIS A 69 -20.10 -0.93 12.38
C HIS A 69 -21.55 -0.60 11.95
N TYR A 70 -22.01 -1.12 10.81
CA TYR A 70 -23.28 -0.74 10.20
C TYR A 70 -24.26 -1.90 9.98
N GLY A 71 -23.90 -3.13 10.34
CA GLY A 71 -24.71 -4.33 10.09
C GLY A 71 -26.13 -4.25 10.64
N ASP A 72 -26.29 -3.76 11.87
CA ASP A 72 -27.61 -3.59 12.50
C ASP A 72 -28.48 -2.57 11.75
N LEU A 73 -27.89 -1.47 11.26
CA LEU A 73 -28.59 -0.45 10.49
C LEU A 73 -29.02 -1.00 9.12
N ILE A 74 -28.16 -1.78 8.47
CA ILE A 74 -28.42 -2.45 7.19
C ILE A 74 -29.57 -3.43 7.35
N ALA A 75 -29.53 -4.28 8.38
CA ALA A 75 -30.57 -5.24 8.69
C ALA A 75 -31.91 -4.55 9.00
N THR A 76 -31.91 -3.46 9.77
CA THR A 76 -33.12 -2.68 10.09
C THR A 76 -33.78 -2.09 8.85
N ARG A 77 -33.00 -1.80 7.80
CA ARG A 77 -33.52 -1.28 6.53
C ARG A 77 -33.84 -2.37 5.51
N ASN A 78 -33.75 -3.65 5.90
CA ASN A 78 -33.98 -4.80 5.02
C ASN A 78 -33.10 -4.76 3.74
N ILE A 79 -31.87 -4.28 3.89
CA ILE A 79 -30.87 -4.25 2.82
C ILE A 79 -29.99 -5.50 2.98
N SER A 80 -29.75 -6.24 1.90
CA SER A 80 -28.85 -7.39 1.90
C SER A 80 -27.45 -6.99 1.41
N MET A 81 -26.42 -7.55 2.04
CA MET A 81 -25.01 -7.48 1.61
C MET A 81 -24.51 -8.82 1.07
N GLU A 82 -25.39 -9.80 0.90
CA GLU A 82 -25.06 -11.15 0.44
C GLU A 82 -24.31 -11.15 -0.91
N TYR A 83 -24.84 -10.46 -1.92
CA TYR A 83 -24.18 -10.36 -3.23
C TYR A 83 -22.80 -9.70 -3.18
N PHE A 84 -22.60 -8.76 -2.25
CA PHE A 84 -21.30 -8.13 -2.08
C PHE A 84 -20.31 -9.10 -1.41
N GLY A 85 -20.75 -9.85 -0.40
CA GLY A 85 -19.97 -10.94 0.19
C GLY A 85 -19.59 -12.01 -0.85
N GLU A 86 -20.55 -12.45 -1.68
CA GLU A 86 -20.28 -13.40 -2.77
C GLU A 86 -19.26 -12.85 -3.78
N ALA A 87 -19.35 -11.57 -4.12
CA ALA A 87 -18.39 -10.94 -5.02
C ALA A 87 -16.97 -10.89 -4.42
N ILE A 88 -16.85 -10.70 -3.10
CA ILE A 88 -15.57 -10.74 -2.39
C ILE A 88 -14.97 -12.16 -2.41
N ASP A 89 -15.79 -13.18 -2.19
CA ASP A 89 -15.34 -14.59 -2.25
C ASP A 89 -14.87 -14.96 -3.66
N GLN A 90 -15.64 -14.57 -4.68
CA GLN A 90 -15.26 -14.77 -6.08
C GLN A 90 -13.98 -14.01 -6.44
N PHE A 91 -13.84 -12.77 -5.96
CA PHE A 91 -12.64 -11.98 -6.17
C PHE A 91 -11.42 -12.64 -5.53
N SER A 92 -11.54 -13.10 -4.28
CA SER A 92 -10.47 -13.78 -3.56
C SER A 92 -10.03 -15.08 -4.26
N GLN A 93 -10.98 -15.85 -4.80
CA GLN A 93 -10.66 -17.03 -5.60
C GLN A 93 -9.98 -16.66 -6.92
N ALA A 94 -10.45 -15.61 -7.59
CA ALA A 94 -9.87 -15.15 -8.84
C ALA A 94 -8.43 -14.64 -8.66
N THR A 95 -8.13 -13.88 -7.59
CA THR A 95 -6.78 -13.39 -7.29
C THR A 95 -5.83 -14.51 -6.88
N ALA A 96 -6.31 -15.50 -6.10
CA ALA A 96 -5.53 -16.68 -5.75
C ALA A 96 -5.19 -17.53 -6.99
N ASN A 97 -6.17 -17.75 -7.88
CA ASN A 97 -5.95 -18.45 -9.15
C ASN A 97 -5.02 -17.67 -10.08
N PHE A 98 -5.15 -16.35 -10.15
CA PHE A 98 -4.25 -15.52 -10.94
C PHE A 98 -2.81 -15.64 -10.42
N SER A 99 -2.61 -15.50 -9.11
CA SER A 99 -1.30 -15.59 -8.47
C SER A 99 -0.63 -16.96 -8.68
N SER A 100 -1.40 -18.06 -8.58
CA SER A 100 -0.87 -19.41 -8.79
C SER A 100 -0.50 -19.73 -10.25
N ASN A 101 -1.11 -19.02 -11.21
CA ASN A 101 -0.84 -19.18 -12.64
C ASN A 101 0.22 -18.20 -13.17
N LEU A 102 0.72 -17.26 -12.35
CA LEU A 102 1.78 -16.36 -12.77
C LEU A 102 3.12 -17.12 -12.90
N PRO A 103 3.88 -16.94 -14.00
CA PRO A 103 5.17 -17.60 -14.18
C PRO A 103 6.18 -17.19 -13.09
N SER A 104 6.88 -18.16 -12.51
CA SER A 104 7.87 -17.93 -11.43
C SER A 104 9.15 -17.23 -11.89
N GLU A 105 9.43 -17.20 -13.19
CA GLU A 105 10.65 -16.63 -13.79
C GLU A 105 10.72 -15.09 -13.74
N ASP A 106 9.60 -14.42 -13.41
CA ASP A 106 9.50 -12.96 -13.36
C ASP A 106 9.66 -12.35 -11.95
N LEU A 107 9.85 -13.16 -10.92
CA LEU A 107 9.93 -12.71 -9.52
C LEU A 107 11.38 -12.50 -9.01
N ALA A 108 12.39 -12.89 -9.79
CA ALA A 108 13.78 -13.01 -9.33
C ALA A 108 14.66 -11.74 -9.55
N GLY A 109 14.09 -10.63 -10.02
CA GLY A 109 14.84 -9.45 -10.44
C GLY A 109 14.74 -8.20 -9.55
N SER A 110 13.97 -8.24 -8.46
CA SER A 110 13.71 -7.03 -7.66
C SER A 110 14.94 -6.60 -6.85
N VAL A 111 15.33 -5.33 -6.99
CA VAL A 111 16.41 -4.68 -6.25
C VAL A 111 16.05 -4.58 -4.76
N LEU A 112 14.75 -4.45 -4.40
CA LEU A 112 14.26 -4.54 -3.01
C LEU A 112 14.65 -5.85 -2.33
N SER A 113 14.49 -6.98 -3.02
CA SER A 113 14.79 -8.30 -2.43
C SER A 113 16.27 -8.44 -2.07
N THR A 114 17.17 -7.86 -2.87
CA THR A 114 18.62 -7.85 -2.65
C THR A 114 19.02 -6.86 -1.56
N PHE A 115 18.36 -5.69 -1.51
CA PHE A 115 18.61 -4.67 -0.49
C PHE A 115 18.25 -5.14 0.92
N LEU A 116 17.10 -5.82 1.08
CA LEU A 116 16.67 -6.38 2.36
C LEU A 116 17.58 -7.49 2.88
N HIS A 117 18.20 -8.27 1.99
CA HIS A 117 19.12 -9.36 2.37
C HIS A 117 20.53 -8.89 2.76
N THR A 118 20.92 -7.67 2.37
CA THR A 118 22.28 -7.14 2.60
C THR A 118 22.40 -6.27 3.86
N HIS A 119 21.28 -5.93 4.51
CA HIS A 119 21.23 -5.04 5.66
C HIS A 119 20.60 -5.68 6.92
N THR A 120 20.55 -7.02 6.99
CA THR A 120 20.26 -7.80 8.22
C THR A 120 21.51 -8.52 8.71
#